data_AF-A0A9R0X7Y6-F1
#
_entry.id   AF-A0A9R0X7Y6-F1
#
_cell.length_a   1.000
_cell.length_b   1.000
_cell.length_c   1.000
_cell.angle_alpha   90.00
_cell.angle_beta   90.00
_cell.angle_gamma   90.00
#
_symmetry.space_group_name_H-M   'P 1'
#
loop_
_entity.id
_entity.type
_entity.pdbx_description
1 polymer ?
#
loop_
_entity_poly.entity_id
_entity_poly.type
_entity_poly.pdbx_seq_one_letter_code
_entity_poly.pdbx_strand_id
1 'polypeptide(L)'
;MALKQKGSDAAAADTGKRRRVGFAGIDAGTEANECMQVFLARNPDEVGSADSTPIEPFDLNHFFGEDGKIYGYTNLKINVWISAISFHAYAEISFQETSDGGKGITDLKPVLQNIFGENLVEKDEFLEAFSKECQCISDVVTNGNSIKPDASGEHDLSVEIVRVELQGAAAYLYSRLVSLVLLLVEVPHL
;
A
#
# COMPACT_ATOMS: atom_id res chain seq x y z
N MET A 1 33.51 -84.31 9.61
CA MET A 1 33.10 -83.15 10.42
C MET A 1 32.45 -82.11 9.50
N ALA A 2 31.33 -81.52 9.95
CA ALA A 2 30.61 -80.32 9.45
C ALA A 2 30.16 -80.32 7.95
N LEU A 3 28.88 -80.50 7.58
CA LEU A 3 27.71 -79.57 7.64
C LEU A 3 28.04 -78.17 7.06
N LYS A 4 27.29 -77.53 6.15
CA LYS A 4 25.88 -77.65 5.72
C LYS A 4 25.61 -76.79 4.46
N GLN A 5 24.74 -77.30 3.57
CA GLN A 5 23.61 -76.67 2.81
C GLN A 5 23.72 -75.21 2.28
N LYS A 6 23.53 -74.96 0.97
CA LYS A 6 22.23 -74.88 0.20
C LYS A 6 21.39 -73.69 0.73
N GLY A 7 21.22 -72.56 0.04
CA GLY A 7 20.73 -72.34 -1.33
C GLY A 7 19.30 -71.78 -1.24
N SER A 8 18.99 -70.71 -2.00
CA SER A 8 17.68 -70.34 -2.61
C SER A 8 17.30 -68.84 -2.52
N ASP A 9 17.17 -68.25 -3.71
CA ASP A 9 16.17 -67.32 -4.25
C ASP A 9 15.68 -66.03 -3.55
N ALA A 10 15.80 -64.97 -4.36
CA ALA A 10 14.80 -63.98 -4.76
C ALA A 10 14.25 -62.91 -3.79
N ALA A 11 14.30 -61.68 -4.34
CA ALA A 11 13.42 -60.53 -4.15
C ALA A 11 13.43 -59.80 -2.79
N ALA A 12 14.03 -58.61 -2.80
CA ALA A 12 13.46 -57.45 -2.12
C ALA A 12 13.96 -56.16 -2.81
N ALA A 13 13.05 -55.49 -3.50
CA ALA A 13 13.24 -54.10 -3.92
C ALA A 13 13.30 -53.24 -2.65
N ASP A 14 14.45 -52.63 -2.37
CA ASP A 14 14.59 -51.69 -1.26
C ASP A 14 14.05 -50.32 -1.68
N THR A 15 12.76 -50.13 -1.41
CA THR A 15 12.03 -48.87 -1.48
C THR A 15 12.40 -48.00 -0.29
N GLY A 16 13.54 -47.32 -0.40
CA GLY A 16 14.10 -46.51 0.68
C GLY A 16 14.38 -45.05 0.36
N LYS A 17 13.86 -44.46 -0.73
CA LYS A 17 13.88 -43.00 -0.91
C LYS A 17 12.93 -42.36 0.09
N ARG A 18 13.39 -42.22 1.35
CA ARG A 18 12.85 -41.26 2.30
C ARG A 18 12.95 -39.89 1.62
N ARG A 19 11.86 -39.47 0.98
CA ARG A 19 11.62 -38.07 0.65
C ARG A 19 11.80 -37.32 1.96
N ARG A 20 12.91 -36.58 2.09
CA ARG A 20 12.96 -35.45 3.02
C ARG A 20 11.83 -34.55 2.58
N VAL A 21 10.70 -34.64 3.28
CA VAL A 21 9.69 -33.60 3.25
C VAL A 21 10.40 -32.44 3.94
N GLY A 22 11.09 -31.62 3.15
CA GLY A 22 11.53 -30.32 3.63
C GLY A 22 10.24 -29.62 3.98
N PHE A 23 9.96 -29.46 5.27
CA PHE A 23 8.95 -28.50 5.69
C PHE A 23 9.41 -27.18 5.06
N ALA A 24 8.65 -26.70 4.07
CA ALA A 24 8.85 -25.36 3.54
C ALA A 24 8.86 -24.44 4.77
N GLY A 25 9.88 -23.60 4.90
CA GLY A 25 9.96 -22.66 6.00
C GLY A 25 8.65 -21.88 6.08
N ILE A 26 8.17 -21.64 7.30
CA ILE A 26 6.99 -20.80 7.52
C ILE A 26 7.33 -19.42 6.97
N ASP A 27 6.42 -18.84 6.19
CA ASP A 27 6.58 -17.48 5.68
C ASP A 27 6.78 -16.50 6.84
N ALA A 28 7.88 -15.75 6.79
CA ALA A 28 8.25 -14.79 7.83
C ALA A 28 7.47 -13.47 7.72
N GLY A 29 6.77 -13.26 6.60
CA GLY A 29 6.06 -12.04 6.26
C GLY A 29 7.02 -10.90 5.86
N THR A 30 6.51 -9.96 5.08
CA THR A 30 7.19 -8.71 4.71
C THR A 30 6.56 -7.56 5.48
N GLU A 31 7.38 -6.65 6.00
CA GLU A 31 6.91 -5.43 6.66
C GLU A 31 6.27 -4.50 5.61
N ALA A 32 5.10 -3.95 5.91
CA ALA A 32 4.41 -3.04 4.99
C ALA A 32 5.26 -1.82 4.66
N ASN A 33 5.99 -1.29 5.65
CA ASN A 33 6.93 -0.17 5.48
C ASN A 33 8.08 -0.47 4.50
N GLU A 34 8.43 -1.73 4.29
CA GLU A 34 9.51 -2.13 3.38
C GLU A 34 9.04 -2.33 1.93
N CYS A 35 7.77 -2.71 1.74
CA CYS A 35 7.23 -3.03 0.41
C CYS A 35 6.22 -2.02 -0.13
N MET A 36 5.68 -1.12 0.69
CA MET A 36 4.68 -0.13 0.28
C MET A 36 5.26 1.28 0.28
N GLN A 37 5.05 1.99 -0.82
CA GLN A 37 5.44 3.39 -1.00
C GLN A 37 4.23 4.22 -1.37
N VAL A 38 4.16 5.45 -0.86
CA VAL A 38 3.06 6.38 -1.14
C VAL A 38 3.63 7.60 -1.85
N PHE A 39 2.96 8.06 -2.89
CA PHE A 39 3.39 9.16 -3.74
C PHE A 39 2.27 10.18 -3.90
N LEU A 40 2.64 11.44 -4.06
CA LEU A 40 1.71 12.50 -4.42
C LEU A 40 1.97 12.93 -5.86
N ALA A 41 0.98 12.75 -6.73
CA ALA A 41 1.06 13.08 -8.14
C ALA A 41 0.24 14.34 -8.45
N ARG A 42 0.86 15.32 -9.11
CA ARG A 42 0.24 16.59 -9.50
C ARG A 42 -0.38 16.54 -10.90
N ASN A 43 0.07 15.59 -11.71
CA ASN A 43 -0.38 15.35 -13.06
C ASN A 43 -0.21 13.86 -13.42
N PRO A 44 -0.82 13.39 -14.51
CA PRO A 44 -0.71 12.00 -14.94
C PRO A 44 0.72 11.52 -15.24
N ASP A 45 1.61 12.42 -15.71
CA ASP A 45 2.96 12.06 -16.15
C ASP A 45 3.88 11.71 -14.98
N GLU A 46 3.57 12.15 -13.77
CA GLU A 46 4.29 11.80 -12.54
C GLU A 46 4.00 10.36 -12.09
N VAL A 47 2.89 9.77 -12.53
CA VAL A 47 2.44 8.44 -12.10
C VAL A 47 3.32 7.37 -12.74
N GLY A 48 4.10 6.67 -11.90
CA GLY A 48 5.09 5.68 -12.35
C GLY A 48 6.39 6.29 -12.88
N SER A 49 6.58 7.61 -12.77
CA SER A 49 7.85 8.26 -13.13
C SER A 49 8.96 7.91 -12.14
N ALA A 50 10.19 7.80 -12.66
CA ALA A 50 11.39 7.57 -11.85
C ALA A 50 11.79 8.80 -10.99
N ASP A 51 11.32 9.99 -11.36
CA ASP A 51 11.60 11.24 -10.64
C ASP A 51 10.64 11.49 -9.47
N SER A 52 9.62 10.63 -9.31
CA SER A 52 8.63 10.77 -8.26
C SER A 52 9.23 10.45 -6.90
N THR A 53 9.13 11.41 -5.98
CA THR A 53 9.61 11.25 -4.61
C THR A 53 8.47 10.74 -3.73
N PRO A 54 8.65 9.63 -3.00
CA PRO A 54 7.62 9.14 -2.08
C PRO A 54 7.47 10.11 -0.90
N ILE A 55 6.26 10.20 -0.38
CA ILE A 55 6.02 10.75 0.95
C ILE A 55 6.35 9.68 1.98
N GLU A 56 6.68 10.08 3.21
CA GLU A 56 6.99 9.17 4.31
C GLU A 56 5.76 9.08 5.23
N PRO A 57 4.98 7.98 5.17
CA PRO A 57 3.91 7.73 6.13
C PRO A 57 4.51 7.48 7.52
N PHE A 58 3.74 7.73 8.57
CA PHE A 58 4.20 7.55 9.95
C PHE A 58 4.52 6.09 10.27
N ASP A 59 3.56 5.18 10.03
CA ASP A 59 3.77 3.74 10.11
C ASP A 59 2.72 3.05 9.23
N LEU A 60 3.12 2.26 8.24
CA LEU A 60 2.20 1.47 7.43
C LEU A 60 1.88 0.12 8.05
N ASN A 61 2.74 -0.40 8.93
CA ASN A 61 2.61 -1.73 9.50
C ASN A 61 1.31 -1.86 10.30
N HIS A 62 0.89 -0.82 11.02
CA HIS A 62 -0.33 -0.86 11.83
C HIS A 62 -1.63 -1.16 11.05
N PHE A 63 -1.62 -1.04 9.72
CA PHE A 63 -2.77 -1.40 8.89
C PHE A 63 -2.85 -2.91 8.55
N PHE A 64 -1.79 -3.67 8.83
CA PHE A 64 -1.65 -5.07 8.39
C PHE A 64 -1.58 -6.04 9.56
N GLY A 65 -2.73 -6.62 9.93
CA GLY A 65 -2.80 -7.69 10.93
C GLY A 65 -2.30 -7.27 12.32
N GLU A 66 -2.10 -8.23 13.21
CA GLU A 66 -1.61 -7.97 14.57
C GLU A 66 -0.10 -7.75 14.63
N ASP A 67 0.65 -8.34 13.70
CA ASP A 67 2.12 -8.30 13.67
C ASP A 67 2.69 -7.37 12.61
N GLY A 68 1.84 -6.64 11.89
CA GLY A 68 2.26 -5.61 10.92
C GLY A 68 2.67 -6.15 9.56
N LYS A 69 2.44 -7.44 9.30
CA LYS A 69 3.08 -8.15 8.19
C LYS A 69 2.14 -8.57 7.08
N ILE A 70 2.72 -8.62 5.88
CA ILE A 70 2.08 -9.10 4.67
C ILE A 70 2.67 -10.47 4.32
N TYR A 71 1.80 -11.45 4.14
CA TYR A 71 2.15 -12.85 3.90
C TYR A 71 1.76 -13.29 2.50
N GLY A 72 2.55 -14.22 1.98
CA GLY A 72 2.26 -15.01 0.80
C GLY A 72 2.67 -14.40 -0.52
N TYR A 73 3.57 -13.42 -0.51
CA TYR A 73 4.09 -12.74 -1.69
C TYR A 73 5.63 -12.72 -1.72
N THR A 74 6.22 -13.14 -2.82
CA THR A 74 7.66 -12.99 -3.07
C THR A 74 7.91 -11.67 -3.82
N ASN A 75 8.83 -10.84 -3.31
CA ASN A 75 9.20 -9.54 -3.90
C ASN A 75 7.99 -8.61 -4.11
N LEU A 76 7.11 -8.53 -3.11
CA LEU A 76 5.96 -7.63 -3.14
C LEU A 76 6.42 -6.16 -3.22
N LYS A 77 5.73 -5.39 -4.06
CA LYS A 77 5.81 -3.94 -4.12
C LYS A 77 4.41 -3.37 -4.30
N ILE A 78 4.07 -2.41 -3.46
CA ILE A 78 2.80 -1.69 -3.49
C ILE A 78 3.13 -0.20 -3.65
N ASN A 79 2.84 0.36 -4.82
CA ASN A 79 2.97 1.81 -5.04
C ASN A 79 1.58 2.43 -4.98
N VAL A 80 1.35 3.31 -4.02
CA VAL A 80 0.10 4.07 -3.92
C VAL A 80 0.33 5.49 -4.44
N TRP A 81 -0.46 5.89 -5.41
CA TRP A 81 -0.45 7.22 -6.00
C TRP A 81 -1.66 8.00 -5.51
N ILE A 82 -1.45 9.18 -4.95
CA ILE A 82 -2.52 10.07 -4.49
C ILE A 82 -2.50 11.31 -5.37
N SER A 83 -3.64 11.72 -5.90
CA SER A 83 -3.74 12.96 -6.66
C SER A 83 -3.63 14.15 -5.72
N ALA A 84 -2.69 15.06 -5.99
CA ALA A 84 -2.54 16.33 -5.27
C ALA A 84 -3.72 17.30 -5.46
N ILE A 85 -4.64 16.98 -6.37
CA ILE A 85 -5.78 17.84 -6.74
C ILE A 85 -7.07 17.28 -6.17
N SER A 86 -7.39 16.03 -6.48
CA SER A 86 -8.66 15.39 -6.11
C SER A 86 -8.56 14.50 -4.88
N PHE A 87 -7.35 14.13 -4.45
CA PHE A 87 -7.10 13.18 -3.36
C PHE A 87 -7.65 11.76 -3.57
N HIS A 88 -8.04 11.42 -4.81
CA HIS A 88 -8.18 10.02 -5.19
C HIS A 88 -6.84 9.30 -5.06
N ALA A 89 -6.91 8.02 -4.77
CA ALA A 89 -5.78 7.11 -4.62
C ALA A 89 -5.89 5.97 -5.63
N TYR A 90 -4.75 5.54 -6.16
CA TYR A 90 -4.62 4.36 -7.01
C TYR A 90 -3.47 3.50 -6.47
N ALA A 91 -3.69 2.21 -6.31
CA ALA A 91 -2.67 1.27 -5.87
C ALA A 91 -2.21 0.37 -7.04
N GLU A 92 -0.92 0.42 -7.32
CA GLU A 92 -0.24 -0.50 -8.22
C GLU A 92 0.46 -1.58 -7.40
N ILE A 93 0.02 -2.83 -7.56
CA ILE A 93 0.55 -3.99 -6.84
C ILE A 93 1.32 -4.86 -7.82
N SER A 94 2.57 -5.17 -7.49
CA SER A 94 3.40 -6.09 -8.26
C SER A 94 4.13 -7.07 -7.32
N PHE A 95 4.29 -8.31 -7.77
CA PHE A 95 4.99 -9.36 -7.04
C PHE A 95 5.49 -10.40 -8.03
N GLN A 96 6.46 -11.23 -7.62
CA GLN A 96 7.02 -12.27 -8.45
C GLN A 96 6.14 -13.53 -8.48
N GLU A 97 5.73 -14.01 -7.29
CA GLU A 97 4.93 -15.21 -7.12
C GLU A 97 4.16 -15.14 -5.79
N THR A 98 3.16 -16.02 -5.65
CA THR A 98 2.39 -16.17 -4.41
C THR A 98 2.44 -17.62 -3.92
N SER A 99 2.41 -17.78 -2.60
CA SER A 99 2.38 -19.08 -1.93
C SER A 99 1.82 -18.88 -0.53
N ASP A 100 1.00 -19.82 -0.04
CA ASP A 100 0.43 -19.75 1.32
C ASP A 100 1.52 -19.73 2.41
N GLY A 101 2.62 -20.48 2.21
CA GLY A 101 3.72 -20.51 3.17
C GLY A 101 3.35 -20.95 4.59
N GLY A 102 2.13 -21.47 4.81
CA GLY A 102 1.60 -21.91 6.10
C GLY A 102 0.97 -20.81 6.95
N LYS A 103 0.86 -19.58 6.43
CA LYS A 103 0.26 -18.41 7.10
C LYS A 103 -0.96 -17.86 6.36
N GLY A 104 -1.25 -18.36 5.16
CA GLY A 104 -2.21 -17.79 4.24
C GLY A 104 -1.61 -16.68 3.40
N ILE A 105 -2.34 -16.27 2.36
CA ILE A 105 -2.02 -15.10 1.54
C ILE A 105 -2.84 -13.92 2.06
N THR A 106 -2.18 -12.81 2.39
CA THR A 106 -2.86 -11.59 2.83
C THR A 106 -3.70 -11.01 1.70
N ASP A 107 -5.01 -10.80 1.91
CA ASP A 107 -5.84 -10.09 0.95
C ASP A 107 -5.58 -8.57 1.04
N LEU A 108 -4.82 -8.03 0.07
CA LEU A 108 -4.40 -6.63 0.06
C LEU A 108 -5.56 -5.65 -0.24
N LYS A 109 -6.57 -6.08 -0.99
CA LYS A 109 -7.67 -5.20 -1.42
C LYS A 109 -8.48 -4.63 -0.23
N PRO A 110 -9.01 -5.44 0.70
CA PRO A 110 -9.75 -4.90 1.84
C PRO A 110 -8.88 -4.04 2.76
N VAL A 111 -7.58 -4.35 2.88
CA VAL A 111 -6.66 -3.53 3.68
C VAL A 111 -6.46 -2.16 3.07
N LEU A 112 -6.18 -2.08 1.76
CA LEU A 112 -6.06 -0.80 1.05
C LEU A 112 -7.37 -0.02 1.06
N GLN A 113 -8.51 -0.70 0.92
CA GLN A 113 -9.84 -0.08 1.06
C GLN A 113 -10.09 0.44 2.48
N ASN A 114 -9.53 -0.19 3.51
CA ASN A 114 -9.65 0.31 4.88
C ASN A 114 -8.84 1.60 5.10
N ILE A 115 -7.68 1.73 4.43
CA ILE A 115 -6.83 2.93 4.52
C ILE A 115 -7.43 4.10 3.72
N PHE A 116 -7.80 3.82 2.46
CA PHE A 116 -8.16 4.86 1.49
C PHE A 116 -9.67 5.01 1.30
N GLY A 117 -10.49 4.09 1.82
CA GLY A 117 -11.94 4.14 1.73
C GLY A 117 -12.42 4.25 0.28
N GLU A 118 -13.35 5.16 0.06
CA GLU A 118 -13.89 5.49 -1.26
C GLU A 118 -12.90 6.27 -2.14
N ASN A 119 -11.77 6.73 -1.59
CA ASN A 119 -10.75 7.41 -2.39
C ASN A 119 -9.96 6.45 -3.26
N LEU A 120 -9.91 5.15 -2.91
CA LEU A 120 -9.23 4.15 -3.72
C LEU A 120 -10.05 3.82 -4.96
N VAL A 121 -9.58 4.27 -6.10
CA VAL A 121 -10.23 4.08 -7.41
C VAL A 121 -9.35 3.28 -8.36
N GLU A 122 -9.94 2.81 -9.45
CA GLU A 122 -9.21 2.10 -10.49
C GLU A 122 -8.30 3.06 -11.28
N LYS A 123 -7.27 2.51 -11.93
CA LYS A 123 -6.24 3.29 -12.64
C LYS A 123 -6.81 4.31 -13.63
N ASP A 124 -7.75 3.87 -14.46
CA ASP A 124 -8.32 4.72 -15.52
C ASP A 124 -9.13 5.89 -14.91
N GLU A 125 -9.91 5.61 -13.85
CA GLU A 125 -10.65 6.63 -13.12
C GLU A 125 -9.71 7.63 -12.43
N PHE A 126 -8.64 7.15 -11.81
CA PHE A 126 -7.60 7.99 -11.21
C PHE A 126 -6.97 8.95 -12.22
N LEU A 127 -6.59 8.44 -13.40
CA LEU A 127 -5.97 9.25 -14.45
C LEU A 127 -6.97 10.26 -15.05
N GLU A 128 -8.22 9.85 -15.26
CA GLU A 128 -9.28 10.74 -15.74
C GLU A 128 -9.62 11.87 -14.73
N ALA A 129 -9.49 11.60 -13.43
CA ALA A 129 -9.77 12.58 -12.38
C ALA A 129 -8.89 13.84 -12.47
N PHE A 130 -7.65 13.74 -12.98
CA PHE A 130 -6.79 14.91 -13.20
C PHE A 130 -7.42 15.94 -14.16
N SER A 131 -8.24 15.48 -15.11
CA SER A 131 -8.96 16.35 -16.04
C SER A 131 -10.34 16.73 -15.51
N LYS A 132 -11.12 15.73 -15.04
CA LYS A 132 -12.51 15.92 -14.61
C LYS A 132 -12.65 16.72 -13.31
N GLU A 133 -11.68 16.60 -12.41
CA GLU A 133 -11.71 17.19 -11.07
C GLU A 133 -10.57 18.20 -10.85
N CYS A 134 -10.04 18.79 -11.94
CA CYS A 134 -8.99 19.80 -11.86
C CYS A 134 -9.36 21.03 -11.00
N GLN A 135 -10.65 21.27 -10.80
CA GLN A 135 -11.19 22.40 -10.03
C GLN A 135 -11.50 22.06 -8.56
N CYS A 136 -11.22 20.82 -8.10
CA CYS A 136 -11.60 20.35 -6.77
C CYS A 136 -11.12 21.29 -5.64
N ILE A 137 -9.88 21.76 -5.70
CA ILE A 137 -9.32 22.72 -4.73
C ILE A 137 -9.83 24.14 -5.00
N SER A 138 -9.89 24.59 -6.26
CA SER A 138 -10.32 25.95 -6.58
C SER A 138 -11.76 26.23 -6.16
N ASP A 139 -12.65 25.24 -6.25
CA ASP A 139 -14.04 25.35 -5.83
C ASP A 139 -14.16 25.57 -4.32
N VAL A 140 -13.25 24.97 -3.54
CA VAL A 140 -13.16 25.17 -2.10
C VAL A 140 -12.55 26.54 -1.77
N VAL A 141 -11.49 26.93 -2.48
CA VAL A 141 -10.81 28.23 -2.29
C VAL A 141 -11.72 29.41 -2.61
N THR A 142 -12.46 29.35 -3.72
CA THR A 142 -13.34 30.45 -4.18
C THR A 142 -14.44 30.78 -3.16
N ASN A 143 -14.88 29.79 -2.39
CA ASN A 143 -15.89 29.96 -1.34
C ASN A 143 -15.28 30.30 0.03
N GLY A 144 -13.95 30.31 0.14
CA GLY A 144 -13.23 30.51 1.39
C GLY A 144 -12.84 31.97 1.66
N ASN A 145 -12.46 32.23 2.90
CA ASN A 145 -11.91 33.51 3.32
C ASN A 145 -10.39 33.40 3.38
N SER A 146 -9.70 34.14 2.51
CA SER A 146 -8.23 34.21 2.50
C SER A 146 -7.70 34.84 3.79
N ILE A 147 -6.82 34.13 4.49
CA ILE A 147 -6.08 34.63 5.65
C ILE A 147 -4.74 35.13 5.14
N LYS A 148 -4.52 36.44 5.20
CA LYS A 148 -3.21 37.00 4.89
C LYS A 148 -2.22 36.61 5.98
N PRO A 149 -1.11 35.92 5.67
CA PRO A 149 -0.04 35.76 6.64
C PRO A 149 0.57 37.13 6.93
N ASP A 150 0.80 37.44 8.20
CA ASP A 150 1.56 38.63 8.59
C ASP A 150 2.95 38.54 7.96
N ALA A 151 3.28 39.51 7.11
CA ALA A 151 4.49 39.53 6.32
C ALA A 151 5.73 39.69 7.23
N SER A 152 6.27 38.58 7.71
CA SER A 152 7.62 38.54 8.27
C SER A 152 8.36 37.30 7.75
N GLY A 153 9.29 37.54 6.83
CA GLY A 153 10.28 36.55 6.43
C GLY A 153 10.13 36.12 4.97
N GLU A 154 11.12 36.53 4.19
CA GLU A 154 11.36 36.16 2.80
C GLU A 154 11.22 34.64 2.58
N HIS A 155 10.27 34.23 1.74
CA HIS A 155 10.46 33.25 0.67
C HIS A 155 9.23 33.29 -0.25
N ASP A 156 9.49 33.51 -1.53
CA ASP A 156 8.53 33.69 -2.64
C ASP A 156 7.82 32.37 -3.01
N LEU A 157 7.12 31.77 -2.04
CA LEU A 157 6.14 30.72 -2.31
C LEU A 157 4.78 31.39 -2.28
N SER A 158 4.07 31.39 -3.41
CA SER A 158 2.69 31.86 -3.54
C SER A 158 1.72 30.93 -2.79
N VAL A 159 1.91 30.81 -1.49
CA VAL A 159 1.09 29.99 -0.59
C VAL A 159 -0.06 30.87 -0.13
N GLU A 160 -1.28 30.43 -0.43
CA GLU A 160 -2.49 31.05 0.09
C GLU A 160 -3.04 30.20 1.22
N ILE A 161 -3.33 30.83 2.36
CA ILE A 161 -4.00 30.20 3.49
C ILE A 161 -5.48 30.58 3.41
N VAL A 162 -6.36 29.59 3.30
CA VAL A 162 -7.80 29.84 3.15
C VAL A 162 -8.56 29.18 4.29
N ARG A 163 -9.35 29.96 5.02
CA ARG A 163 -10.33 29.43 5.98
C ARG A 163 -11.64 29.15 5.26
N VAL A 164 -12.10 27.91 5.37
CA VAL A 164 -13.35 27.45 4.76
C VAL A 164 -14.30 26.95 5.84
N GLU A 165 -15.60 27.18 5.63
CA GLU A 165 -16.63 26.50 6.41
C GLU A 165 -16.78 25.06 5.89
N LEU A 166 -16.92 24.09 6.80
CA LEU A 166 -16.98 22.67 6.46
C LEU A 166 -18.37 22.29 5.92
N GLN A 167 -18.71 22.79 4.74
CA GLN A 167 -19.96 22.53 4.04
C GLN A 167 -19.73 22.41 2.52
N GLY A 168 -20.65 21.76 1.81
CA GLY A 168 -20.58 21.63 0.35
C GLY A 168 -19.26 21.01 -0.14
N ALA A 169 -18.61 21.66 -1.10
CA ALA A 169 -17.33 21.21 -1.68
C ALA A 169 -16.22 21.05 -0.63
N ALA A 170 -16.19 21.90 0.41
CA ALA A 170 -15.16 21.82 1.45
C ALA A 170 -15.34 20.57 2.33
N ALA A 171 -16.58 20.18 2.62
CA ALA A 171 -16.87 18.95 3.37
C ALA A 171 -16.47 17.71 2.56
N TYR A 172 -16.71 17.72 1.25
CA TYR A 172 -16.31 16.65 0.33
C TYR A 172 -14.79 16.53 0.20
N LEU A 173 -14.09 17.66 0.03
CA LEU A 173 -12.63 17.67 0.01
C LEU A 173 -12.05 17.15 1.34
N TYR A 174 -12.62 17.60 2.46
CA TYR A 174 -12.21 17.16 3.79
C TYR A 174 -12.37 15.64 3.98
N SER A 175 -13.48 15.04 3.53
CA SER A 175 -13.66 13.58 3.66
C SER A 175 -12.59 12.80 2.92
N ARG A 176 -12.07 13.33 1.81
CA ARG A 176 -10.95 12.70 1.09
C ARG A 176 -9.61 12.89 1.79
N LEU A 177 -9.39 14.06 2.40
CA LEU A 177 -8.18 14.37 3.17
C LEU A 177 -8.01 13.49 4.42
N VAL A 178 -9.08 12.93 4.99
CA VAL A 178 -9.01 12.06 6.16
C VAL A 178 -8.06 10.88 5.94
N SER A 179 -8.06 10.26 4.76
CA SER A 179 -7.14 9.14 4.45
C SER A 179 -5.67 9.55 4.52
N LEU A 180 -5.33 10.78 4.15
CA LEU A 180 -3.96 11.31 4.29
C LEU A 180 -3.58 11.53 5.75
N VAL A 181 -4.52 11.97 6.59
CA VAL A 181 -4.27 12.15 8.03
C VAL A 181 -3.91 10.82 8.68
N LEU A 182 -4.63 9.74 8.33
CA LEU A 182 -4.33 8.39 8.83
C LEU A 182 -2.93 7.89 8.43
N LEU A 183 -2.40 8.35 7.29
CA LEU A 183 -1.06 7.99 6.84
C LEU A 183 0.04 8.83 7.50
N LEU A 184 -0.23 10.12 7.75
CA LEU A 184 0.80 11.09 8.09
C LEU A 184 0.86 11.47 9.58
N VAL A 185 -0.17 11.11 10.34
CA VAL A 185 -0.29 11.47 11.75
C VAL A 185 -0.38 10.21 12.60
N GLU A 186 0.42 10.16 13.66
CA GLU A 186 0.23 9.17 14.71
C GLU A 186 -1.16 9.37 15.34
N VAL A 187 -2.05 8.41 15.15
CA VAL A 187 -3.34 8.42 15.83
C VAL A 187 -3.14 7.75 17.19
N PRO A 188 -3.05 8.50 18.31
CA PRO A 188 -2.97 7.87 19.61
C PRO A 188 -4.22 7.03 19.83
N HIS A 189 -4.05 5.76 20.20
CA HIS A 189 -5.14 4.89 20.61
C HIS A 189 -5.93 5.60 21.73
N LEU A 190 -7.17 6.02 21.43
CA LEU A 190 -8.13 6.60 22.38
C LEU A 190 -8.78 5.50 23.24
#